data_AF-A0A3S1DR42-F1
#
_entry.id   AF-A0A3S1DR42-F1
#
_cell.length_a   1.000
_cell.length_b   1.000
_cell.length_c   1.000
_cell.angle_alpha   90.00
_cell.angle_beta   90.00
_cell.angle_gamma   90.00
#
_symmetry.space_group_name_H-M   'P 1'
#
loop_
_entity.id
_entity.type
_entity.pdbx_description
1 polymer ?
#
loop_
_entity_poly.entity_id
_entity_poly.type
_entity_poly.pdbx_seq_one_letter_code
_entity_poly.pdbx_strand_id
1 'polypeptide(L)' 'MSKKDKEMSPISREIVDVDGVYTNEVGHEECLKRGEEFPADLVLGTTEWELTELVYDNHHEGKTDERLIPKKD' A
#
# COMPACT_ATOMS: atom_id res chain seq x y z
N MET A 1 9.61 27.15 -1.72
CA MET A 1 9.15 26.54 -0.46
C MET A 1 8.41 25.26 -0.81
N SER A 2 9.12 24.14 -0.95
CA SER A 2 8.49 22.84 -1.20
C SER A 2 7.69 22.47 0.03
N LYS A 3 6.36 22.48 -0.08
CA LYS A 3 5.46 21.83 0.87
C LYS A 3 5.81 20.36 0.80
N LYS A 4 6.74 19.93 1.64
CA LYS A 4 6.90 18.52 1.99
C LYS A 4 5.64 18.26 2.80
N ASP A 5 4.65 17.68 2.13
CA ASP A 5 3.35 17.42 2.71
C ASP A 5 3.56 16.81 4.10
N LYS A 6 2.92 17.42 5.10
CA LYS A 6 2.80 16.82 6.43
C LYS A 6 1.84 15.65 6.26
N GLU A 7 2.30 14.60 5.59
CA GLU A 7 1.57 13.35 5.50
C GLU A 7 1.52 12.82 6.94
N MET A 8 0.33 12.88 7.53
CA MET A 8 0.09 12.22 8.80
C MET A 8 0.05 10.73 8.50
N SER A 9 0.79 9.96 9.28
CA SER A 9 0.73 8.51 9.21
C SER A 9 -0.70 8.06 9.53
N PRO A 10 -1.22 7.04 8.82
CA PRO A 10 -2.51 6.47 9.16
C PRO A 10 -2.50 5.90 10.58
N ILE A 11 -3.66 5.95 11.23
CA ILE A 11 -3.84 5.39 12.57
C ILE A 11 -4.72 4.14 12.55
N SER A 12 -4.67 3.34 13.62
CA SER A 12 -5.57 2.20 13.80
C SER A 12 -7.04 2.57 13.53
N ARG A 13 -7.76 1.67 12.86
CA ARG A 13 -9.16 1.80 12.37
C ARG A 13 -9.36 2.70 11.15
N GLU A 14 -8.32 3.29 10.59
CA GLU A 14 -8.42 3.89 9.26
C GLU A 14 -8.36 2.83 8.16
N ILE A 15 -8.79 3.21 6.96
CA ILE A 15 -8.79 2.31 5.80
C ILE A 15 -7.43 2.37 5.12
N VAL A 16 -6.91 1.20 4.79
CA VAL A 16 -5.65 1.02 4.07
C VAL A 16 -5.84 1.48 2.61
N ASP A 17 -5.05 2.45 2.18
CA ASP A 17 -5.15 3.01 0.83
C ASP A 17 -4.42 2.20 -0.23
N VAL A 18 -3.33 1.53 0.14
CA VAL A 18 -2.49 0.76 -0.78
C VAL A 18 -2.08 -0.58 -0.20
N ASP A 19 -1.94 -1.57 -1.07
CA ASP A 19 -1.46 -2.90 -0.71
C ASP A 19 0.04 -2.83 -0.33
N GLY A 20 0.38 -3.31 0.86
CA GLY A 20 1.73 -3.10 1.39
C GLY A 20 1.98 -3.75 2.74
N VAL A 21 3.25 -3.72 3.16
CA VAL A 21 3.67 -4.03 4.52
C VAL A 21 3.76 -2.73 5.30
N TYR A 22 3.05 -2.68 6.42
CA TYR A 22 3.00 -1.54 7.31
C TYR A 22 3.63 -1.90 8.65
N THR A 23 4.34 -0.95 9.25
CA THR A 23 4.99 -1.10 10.54
C THR A 23 4.36 -0.13 11.53
N ASN A 24 4.01 -0.60 12.73
CA ASN A 24 3.49 0.27 13.78
C ASN A 24 4.59 0.83 14.70
N GLU A 25 4.20 1.69 15.65
CA GLU A 25 5.11 2.33 16.61
C GLU A 25 5.96 1.36 17.46
N VAL A 26 5.53 0.11 17.66
CA VAL A 26 6.29 -0.90 18.41
C VAL A 26 7.18 -1.77 17.52
N GLY A 27 7.23 -1.48 16.22
CA GLY A 27 8.00 -2.24 15.24
C GLY A 27 7.32 -3.54 14.81
N HIS A 28 6.01 -3.68 15.00
CA HIS A 28 5.25 -4.81 14.48
C HIS A 28 4.91 -4.57 13.00
N GLU A 29 5.33 -5.48 12.14
CA GLU A 29 5.12 -5.44 10.70
C GLU A 29 3.91 -6.29 10.31
N GLU A 30 3.00 -5.74 9.51
CA GLU A 30 1.83 -6.46 9.02
C GLU A 30 1.55 -6.15 7.54
N CYS A 31 1.23 -7.20 6.79
CA CYS A 31 0.86 -7.07 5.38
C CYS A 31 -0.64 -6.79 5.27
N LEU A 32 -0.98 -5.59 4.84
CA LEU A 32 -2.34 -5.10 4.72
C LEU A 32 -2.68 -4.81 3.26
N LYS A 33 -3.91 -5.11 2.89
CA LYS A 33 -4.46 -4.86 1.55
C LYS A 33 -5.28 -3.60 1.51
N ARG A 34 -5.35 -2.97 0.34
CA ARG A 34 -6.21 -1.82 0.11
C ARG A 34 -7.66 -2.16 0.47
N GLY A 35 -8.26 -1.33 1.32
CA GLY A 35 -9.63 -1.50 1.82
C GLY A 35 -9.75 -2.24 3.14
N GLU A 36 -8.66 -2.81 3.68
CA GLU A 36 -8.63 -3.33 5.06
C GLU A 36 -8.54 -2.20 6.08
N GLU A 37 -8.83 -2.51 7.35
CA GLU A 37 -8.67 -1.56 8.46
C GLU A 37 -7.34 -1.81 9.18
N PHE A 38 -6.63 -0.75 9.55
CA PHE A 38 -5.43 -0.86 10.38
C PHE A 38 -5.79 -1.43 11.76
N PRO A 39 -5.16 -2.52 12.24
CA PRO A 39 -5.51 -3.06 13.53
C PRO A 39 -5.13 -2.14 14.68
N ALA A 40 -5.90 -2.27 15.76
CA ALA A 40 -5.57 -1.66 17.03
C ALA A 40 -4.64 -2.58 17.82
N ASP A 41 -3.58 -2.03 18.38
CA ASP A 41 -2.70 -2.77 19.29
C ASP A 41 -3.43 -3.05 20.61
N LEU A 42 -3.25 -4.25 21.17
CA LEU A 42 -3.96 -4.65 22.41
C LEU A 42 -3.45 -3.90 23.65
N VAL A 43 -2.20 -3.42 23.63
CA VAL A 43 -1.55 -2.75 24.75
C VAL A 43 -1.64 -1.23 24.60
N LEU A 44 -1.36 -0.70 23.41
CA LEU A 44 -1.34 0.73 23.12
C LEU A 44 -2.67 1.28 22.59
N GLY A 45 -3.57 0.41 22.12
CA GLY A 45 -4.84 0.80 21.54
C GLY A 45 -4.67 1.36 20.14
N THR A 46 -4.65 2.70 20.01
CA THR A 46 -4.53 3.37 18.71
C THR A 46 -3.07 3.70 18.46
N THR A 47 -2.52 3.18 17.37
CA THR A 47 -1.12 3.37 16.97
C THR A 47 -1.05 3.93 15.56
N GLU A 48 0.01 4.68 15.28
CA GLU A 48 0.38 5.09 13.92
C GLU A 48 0.99 3.91 13.14
N TRP A 49 0.75 3.89 11.84
CA TRP A 49 1.23 2.88 10.89
C TRP A 49 2.00 3.54 9.76
N GLU A 50 3.18 3.01 9.44
CA GLU A 50 4.04 3.50 8.37
C GLU A 50 4.20 2.43 7.28
N LEU A 51 3.91 2.80 6.03
CA LEU A 51 4.14 1.92 4.89
C LEU A 51 5.65 1.70 4.69
N THR A 52 6.10 0.48 4.95
CA THR A 52 7.52 0.11 4.89
C THR A 52 7.86 -0.52 3.54
N GLU A 53 6.97 -1.35 3.00
CA GLU A 53 7.15 -1.97 1.67
C GLU A 53 5.86 -1.95 0.86
N LEU A 54 5.97 -1.65 -0.44
CA LEU A 54 4.84 -1.70 -1.36
C LEU A 54 4.68 -3.11 -1.93
N VAL A 55 3.48 -3.67 -1.82
CA VAL A 55 3.15 -4.96 -2.44
C VAL A 55 2.44 -4.68 -3.76
N TYR A 56 3.20 -4.74 -4.85
CA TYR A 56 2.64 -4.62 -6.20
C TYR A 56 2.34 -5.99 -6.78
N ASP A 57 1.07 -6.25 -7.05
CA ASP A 57 0.64 -7.37 -7.86
C ASP A 57 0.74 -6.98 -9.35
N ASN A 58 1.78 -7.46 -10.03
CA ASN A 58 2.02 -7.19 -11.45
C ASN A 58 1.19 -8.16 -12.33
N HIS A 59 -0.13 -8.20 -12.16
CA HIS A 59 -1.03 -8.88 -13.09
C HIS A 59 -1.39 -7.99 -14.29
N HIS A 60 -0.41 -7.32 -14.90
CA HIS A 60 -0.58 -6.94 -16.29
C HIS A 60 -0.42 -8.21 -17.14
N GLU A 61 -1.53 -8.74 -17.67
CA GLU A 61 -1.46 -9.58 -18.87
C GLU A 61 -0.73 -8.74 -19.92
N GLY A 62 0.58 -8.97 -20.10
CA GLY A 62 1.43 -8.26 -21.06
C GLY A 62 0.98 -8.55 -22.49
N LYS A 63 -0.20 -8.05 -22.87
CA LYS A 63 -0.76 -8.14 -24.20
C LYS A 63 -0.18 -6.97 -24.99
N THR A 64 0.72 -7.30 -25.89
CA THR A 64 1.12 -6.41 -26.97
C THR A 64 -0.13 -6.01 -27.74
N ASP A 65 -0.35 -4.71 -27.91
CA ASP A 65 -1.46 -4.18 -28.70
C ASP A 65 -1.51 -4.85 -30.08
N GLU A 66 -2.66 -5.39 -30.48
CA GLU A 66 -2.82 -6.16 -31.72
C GLU A 66 -2.46 -5.37 -32.98
N ARG A 67 -2.43 -4.02 -32.91
CA ARG A 67 -1.99 -3.13 -34.00
C ARG A 67 -0.48 -3.13 -34.20
N LEU A 68 0.29 -3.55 -33.20
CA LEU A 68 1.75 -3.66 -33.28
C LEU A 68 2.21 -5.02 -33.80
N ILE A 69 1.27 -5.93 -34.11
CA ILE A 69 1.57 -7.23 -34.73
C ILE A 69 1.75 -7.00 -36.24
N PRO A 70 2.94 -7.24 -36.81
CA PRO A 70 3.16 -7.10 -38.25
C PRO A 70 2.25 -8.09 -39.00
N LYS A 71 1.39 -7.58 -39.87
CA LYS A 71 0.66 -8.42 -40.83
C LYS A 71 1.61 -8.73 -41.98
N LYS A 72 1.91 -10.02 -42.21
CA LYS A 72 2.60 -10.44 -43.42
C LYS A 72 1.70 -10.15 -44.63
N ASP A 73 2.27 -9.50 -45.63
CA ASP A 73 1.71 -9.39 -46.99
C ASP A 73 1.77 -10.74 -47.70
#